data_AF-A0A6C1DZ58-F1
#
_entry.id   AF-A0A6C1DZ58-F1
#
_cell.length_a   1.000
_cell.length_b   1.000
_cell.length_c   1.000
_cell.angle_alpha   90.00
_cell.angle_beta   90.00
_cell.angle_gamma   90.00
#
_symmetry.space_group_name_H-M   'P 1'
#
loop_
_entity.id
_entity.type
_entity.pdbx_description
1 polymer ?
#
loop_
_entity_poly.entity_id
_entity_poly.type
_entity_poly.pdbx_seq_one_letter_code
_entity_poly.pdbx_strand_id
1 'polypeptide(L)'
;MLTAAAIEVLHEKLLQLGENRPKLVVDPVLVATSGSSLAGKDIVSLITEKVAPFADILTPNIPECYKLLGEERKVDGLQDIFQIAKDLAKITKCSNILVKGGHIPWNDEKEKYITDVLFLGAEQKFIIFKGNFVNTTHTHGTGCTLASAIASNLARGYSLPQSVYGGIEYVQNAVAIGCDVTKETVKDNGPINHVYAVEIPLEKMLSDECFTASDVIPKKPLKSAADKIPGGNFYEYLINHPKVKPHWDSYINHEFVKKVADGTLERKKFQFFIEQDYAYLVDYARVHCIAGSKAPCLEDMEKELVIVGGVRTEMGQHEKRLKEVFGVKDPDYFQKIKRGPALRAYSRYFNDVSRRGNWQELVASLTPCLMGYGEALTKMKGKVTAPEGSVYHEWCETYASSWYREAMDEGEKLLNHILETYPPEQLDTLVTIYAEVCELETNFWTAALEYE
;
A
#
# COMPACT_ATOMS: atom_id res chain seq x y z
N MET A 1 4.16 -20.34 26.22
CA MET A 1 2.81 -20.74 26.70
C MET A 1 2.68 -20.40 28.16
N LEU A 2 1.50 -19.96 28.60
CA LEU A 2 1.21 -19.79 30.03
C LEU A 2 1.14 -21.15 30.71
N THR A 3 1.92 -21.33 31.76
CA THR A 3 1.81 -22.48 32.66
C THR A 3 0.70 -22.21 33.68
N ALA A 4 0.16 -23.26 34.31
CA ALA A 4 -0.80 -23.08 35.40
C ALA A 4 -0.24 -22.17 36.52
N ALA A 5 1.03 -22.35 36.89
CA ALA A 5 1.70 -21.49 37.86
C ALA A 5 1.77 -20.01 37.43
N ALA A 6 2.00 -19.74 36.13
CA ALA A 6 1.99 -18.36 35.62
C ALA A 6 0.59 -17.73 35.68
N ILE A 7 -0.46 -18.53 35.42
CA ILE A 7 -1.85 -18.07 35.52
C ILE A 7 -2.20 -17.70 36.96
N GLU A 8 -1.82 -18.52 37.95
CA GLU A 8 -2.08 -18.22 39.37
C GLU A 8 -1.40 -16.91 39.79
N VAL A 9 -0.11 -16.76 39.49
CA VAL A 9 0.65 -15.54 39.82
C VAL A 9 0.03 -14.30 39.16
N LEU A 10 -0.37 -14.41 37.89
CA LEU A 10 -1.00 -13.31 37.17
C LEU A 10 -2.37 -12.96 37.78
N HIS A 11 -3.19 -13.97 38.09
CA HIS A 11 -4.51 -13.79 38.68
C HIS A 11 -4.42 -13.09 40.04
N GLU A 12 -3.55 -13.57 40.92
CA GLU A 12 -3.29 -12.93 42.23
C GLU A 12 -2.84 -11.47 42.05
N LYS A 13 -1.98 -11.20 41.06
CA LYS A 13 -1.49 -9.84 40.81
C LYS A 13 -2.58 -8.91 40.29
N LEU A 14 -3.46 -9.40 39.41
CA LEU A 14 -4.60 -8.64 38.89
C LEU A 14 -5.59 -8.31 40.01
N LEU A 15 -5.88 -9.27 40.89
CA LEU A 15 -6.70 -9.03 42.08
C LEU A 15 -6.06 -7.99 43.03
N GLN A 16 -4.75 -8.09 43.26
CA GLN A 16 -4.03 -7.15 44.12
C GLN A 16 -4.07 -5.71 43.58
N LEU A 17 -3.98 -5.52 42.26
CA LEU A 17 -4.01 -4.19 41.64
C LEU A 17 -5.42 -3.60 41.56
N GLY A 18 -6.45 -4.45 41.52
CA GLY A 18 -7.85 -4.03 41.39
C GLY A 18 -8.07 -3.17 40.14
N GLU A 19 -8.90 -2.13 40.25
CA GLU A 19 -9.20 -1.20 39.15
C GLU A 19 -8.00 -0.36 38.70
N ASN A 20 -6.92 -0.30 39.49
CA ASN A 20 -5.70 0.42 39.12
C ASN A 20 -4.75 -0.43 38.25
N ARG A 21 -5.17 -1.63 37.82
CA ARG A 21 -4.38 -2.49 36.94
C ARG A 21 -4.12 -1.81 35.58
N PRO A 22 -3.04 -2.19 34.87
CA PRO A 22 -2.90 -1.83 33.46
C PRO A 22 -3.95 -2.56 32.60
N LYS A 23 -4.13 -2.08 31.36
CA LYS A 23 -4.90 -2.78 30.34
C LYS A 23 -4.31 -4.18 30.08
N LEU A 24 -5.15 -5.15 29.74
CA LEU A 24 -4.78 -6.53 29.49
C LEU A 24 -5.30 -7.01 28.13
N VAL A 25 -4.37 -7.41 27.25
CA VAL A 25 -4.65 -8.08 25.97
C VAL A 25 -4.30 -9.54 26.12
N VAL A 26 -5.21 -10.45 25.78
CA VAL A 26 -5.01 -11.89 25.93
C VAL A 26 -5.05 -12.59 24.57
N ASP A 27 -3.92 -13.15 24.16
CA ASP A 27 -3.80 -14.04 23.01
C ASP A 27 -3.81 -15.50 23.46
N PRO A 28 -4.90 -16.25 23.25
CA PRO A 28 -5.02 -17.61 23.77
C PRO A 28 -4.25 -18.60 22.91
N VAL A 29 -2.97 -18.83 23.23
CA VAL A 29 -2.13 -19.82 22.53
C VAL A 29 -2.49 -21.24 22.96
N LEU A 30 -3.49 -21.84 22.31
CA LEU A 30 -4.01 -23.18 22.65
C LEU A 30 -3.72 -24.24 21.59
N VAL A 31 -3.50 -23.83 20.34
CA VAL A 31 -3.29 -24.71 19.20
C VAL A 31 -2.04 -24.24 18.46
N ALA A 32 -1.16 -25.17 18.09
CA ALA A 32 -0.02 -24.84 17.24
C ALA A 32 -0.51 -24.45 15.85
N THR A 33 0.29 -23.68 15.11
CA THR A 33 0.02 -23.41 13.69
C THR A 33 -0.10 -24.70 12.85
N SER A 34 0.48 -25.81 13.32
CA SER A 34 0.36 -27.17 12.74
C SER A 34 -0.90 -27.96 13.18
N GLY A 35 -1.78 -27.36 13.99
CA GLY A 35 -3.03 -27.99 14.46
C GLY A 35 -2.89 -28.87 15.71
N SER A 36 -1.68 -29.06 16.27
CA SER A 36 -1.51 -29.85 17.50
C SER A 36 -2.00 -29.09 18.73
N SER A 37 -2.68 -29.81 19.64
CA SER A 37 -3.10 -29.24 20.93
C SER A 37 -1.88 -28.90 21.77
N LEU A 38 -1.73 -27.62 22.13
CA LEU A 38 -0.59 -27.14 22.90
C LEU A 38 -0.90 -27.03 24.41
N ALA A 39 -2.18 -26.99 24.78
CA ALA A 39 -2.65 -26.86 26.15
C ALA A 39 -3.49 -28.08 26.58
N GLY A 40 -3.33 -28.51 27.84
CA GLY A 40 -4.24 -29.47 28.49
C GLY A 40 -5.58 -28.82 28.84
N LYS A 41 -6.64 -29.63 29.03
CA LYS A 41 -7.99 -29.14 29.35
C LYS A 41 -8.01 -28.16 30.53
N ASP A 42 -7.17 -28.40 31.53
CA ASP A 42 -7.08 -27.56 32.74
C ASP A 42 -6.63 -26.13 32.43
N ILE A 43 -5.75 -25.92 31.45
CA ILE A 43 -5.23 -24.59 31.10
C ILE A 43 -6.31 -23.73 30.44
N VAL A 44 -7.16 -24.34 29.60
CA VAL A 44 -8.27 -23.62 28.94
C VAL A 44 -9.24 -23.08 29.97
N SER A 45 -9.65 -23.92 30.93
CA SER A 45 -10.54 -23.49 32.03
C SER A 45 -9.90 -22.41 32.89
N LEU A 46 -8.61 -22.55 33.23
CA LEU A 46 -7.88 -21.55 34.00
C LEU A 46 -7.82 -20.19 33.29
N ILE A 47 -7.58 -20.16 31.97
CA ILE A 47 -7.59 -18.90 31.20
C ILE A 47 -9.00 -18.28 31.24
N THR A 48 -10.03 -19.08 30.96
CA THR A 48 -11.42 -18.61 30.91
C THR A 48 -11.91 -18.07 32.26
N GLU A 49 -11.55 -18.72 33.37
CA GLU A 49 -12.06 -18.37 34.70
C GLU A 49 -11.20 -17.35 35.45
N LYS A 50 -9.87 -17.40 35.29
CA LYS A 50 -8.93 -16.59 36.09
C LYS A 50 -8.30 -15.41 35.36
N VAL A 51 -8.15 -15.47 34.03
CA VAL A 51 -7.44 -14.44 33.26
C VAL A 51 -8.40 -13.61 32.41
N ALA A 52 -9.23 -14.28 31.61
CA ALA A 52 -10.11 -13.64 30.64
C ALA A 52 -11.09 -12.62 31.24
N PRO A 53 -11.63 -12.77 32.47
CA PRO A 53 -12.50 -11.76 33.06
C PRO A 53 -11.82 -10.41 33.30
N PHE A 54 -10.48 -10.37 33.34
CA PHE A 54 -9.70 -9.13 33.45
C PHE A 54 -9.26 -8.58 32.09
N ALA A 55 -9.49 -9.30 31.00
CA ALA A 55 -9.03 -8.91 29.67
C ALA A 55 -9.87 -7.76 29.11
N ASP A 56 -9.19 -6.78 28.53
CA ASP A 56 -9.82 -5.72 27.75
C ASP A 56 -10.09 -6.17 26.32
N ILE A 57 -9.40 -7.21 25.84
CA ILE A 57 -9.68 -7.90 24.57
C ILE A 57 -9.09 -9.31 24.55
N LEU A 58 -9.85 -10.27 24.00
CA LEU A 58 -9.36 -11.60 23.59
C LEU A 58 -9.16 -11.67 22.07
N THR A 59 -8.11 -12.36 21.61
CA THR A 59 -7.79 -12.48 20.18
C THR A 59 -7.72 -13.93 19.66
N PRO A 60 -8.70 -14.83 19.89
CA PRO A 60 -8.62 -16.22 19.44
C PRO A 60 -8.76 -16.37 17.92
N ASN A 61 -8.02 -17.32 17.34
CA ASN A 61 -8.37 -17.85 16.01
C ASN A 61 -9.59 -18.80 16.09
N ILE A 62 -10.16 -19.17 14.94
CA ILE A 62 -11.36 -20.03 14.89
C ILE A 62 -11.16 -21.37 15.64
N PRO A 63 -10.09 -22.15 15.42
CA PRO A 63 -9.82 -23.36 16.23
C PRO A 63 -9.73 -23.11 17.74
N GLU A 64 -9.12 -22.00 18.17
CA GLU A 64 -9.04 -21.59 19.58
C GLU A 64 -10.41 -21.21 20.15
N CYS A 65 -11.29 -20.61 19.34
CA CYS A 65 -12.68 -20.34 19.74
C CYS A 65 -13.39 -21.64 20.15
N TYR A 66 -13.24 -22.72 19.37
CA TYR A 66 -13.85 -24.02 19.69
C TYR A 66 -13.28 -24.62 20.96
N LYS A 67 -11.96 -24.48 21.20
CA LYS A 67 -11.35 -24.93 22.44
C LYS A 67 -11.89 -24.19 23.66
N LEU A 68 -12.06 -22.87 23.56
CA LEU A 68 -12.62 -22.04 24.62
C LEU A 68 -14.10 -22.35 24.89
N LEU A 69 -14.90 -22.59 23.84
CA LEU A 69 -16.33 -22.93 23.94
C LEU A 69 -16.55 -24.39 24.39
N GLY A 70 -15.59 -25.28 24.15
CA GLY A 70 -15.70 -26.71 24.45
C GLY A 70 -16.44 -27.51 23.37
N GLU A 71 -16.79 -26.90 22.24
CA GLU A 71 -17.49 -27.53 21.12
C GLU A 71 -16.98 -26.98 19.78
N GLU A 72 -16.91 -27.86 18.78
CA GLU A 72 -16.66 -27.44 17.39
C GLU A 72 -17.97 -26.97 16.76
N ARG A 73 -17.89 -25.88 15.99
CA ARG A 73 -19.04 -25.34 15.26
C ARG A 73 -18.72 -25.27 13.78
N LYS A 74 -19.76 -25.37 12.96
CA LYS A 74 -19.65 -25.07 11.54
C LYS A 74 -19.69 -23.56 11.34
N VAL A 75 -18.85 -23.04 10.45
CA VAL A 75 -18.83 -21.61 10.08
C VAL A 75 -19.10 -21.53 8.59
N ASP A 76 -20.36 -21.27 8.26
CA ASP A 76 -20.85 -21.10 6.89
C ASP A 76 -20.98 -19.60 6.53
N GLY A 77 -21.13 -18.75 7.55
CA GLY A 77 -21.56 -17.36 7.43
C GLY A 77 -20.86 -16.41 8.41
N LEU A 78 -20.91 -15.10 8.12
CA LEU A 78 -20.50 -14.06 9.08
C LEU A 78 -21.34 -14.13 10.37
N GLN A 79 -22.60 -14.56 10.26
CA GLN A 79 -23.49 -14.71 11.41
C GLN A 79 -22.99 -15.75 12.41
N ASP A 80 -22.34 -16.83 11.94
CA ASP A 80 -21.77 -17.85 12.82
C ASP A 80 -20.60 -17.28 13.63
N ILE A 81 -19.74 -16.46 12.99
CA ILE A 81 -18.65 -15.76 13.66
C ILE A 81 -19.19 -14.75 14.69
N PHE A 82 -20.27 -14.04 14.35
CA PHE A 82 -20.91 -13.10 15.27
C PHE A 82 -21.46 -13.82 16.50
N GLN A 83 -22.06 -14.99 16.32
CA GLN A 83 -22.58 -15.79 17.42
C GLN A 83 -21.45 -16.37 18.28
N ILE A 84 -20.38 -16.88 17.66
CA ILE A 84 -19.18 -17.34 18.36
C ILE A 84 -18.59 -16.23 19.24
N ALA A 85 -18.44 -15.01 18.71
CA ALA A 85 -17.90 -13.88 19.47
C ALA A 85 -18.78 -13.50 20.67
N LYS A 86 -20.11 -13.52 20.51
CA LYS A 86 -21.07 -13.27 21.60
C LYS A 86 -21.00 -14.34 22.69
N ASP A 87 -20.94 -15.61 22.29
CA ASP A 87 -20.89 -16.72 23.24
C ASP A 87 -19.57 -16.73 24.00
N LEU A 88 -18.45 -16.47 23.32
CA LEU A 88 -17.13 -16.28 23.95
C LEU A 88 -17.16 -15.14 24.97
N ALA A 89 -17.70 -13.98 24.60
CA ALA A 89 -17.80 -12.85 25.52
C ALA A 89 -18.58 -13.21 26.79
N LYS A 90 -19.66 -14.01 26.65
CA LYS A 90 -20.48 -14.48 27.77
C LYS A 90 -19.71 -15.42 28.70
N ILE A 91 -19.03 -16.44 28.16
CA ILE A 91 -18.35 -17.45 29.00
C ILE A 91 -17.05 -16.93 29.62
N THR A 92 -16.33 -16.08 28.88
CA THR A 92 -15.04 -15.53 29.33
C THR A 92 -15.19 -14.27 30.17
N LYS A 93 -16.38 -13.67 30.18
CA LYS A 93 -16.68 -12.36 30.77
C LYS A 93 -15.83 -11.21 30.21
N CYS A 94 -15.15 -11.42 29.07
CA CYS A 94 -14.45 -10.38 28.34
C CYS A 94 -15.40 -9.74 27.33
N SER A 95 -15.62 -8.43 27.44
CA SER A 95 -16.59 -7.75 26.57
C SER A 95 -16.12 -7.61 25.13
N ASN A 96 -14.81 -7.58 24.87
CA ASN A 96 -14.28 -7.37 23.53
C ASN A 96 -13.56 -8.61 23.00
N ILE A 97 -14.01 -9.11 21.86
CA ILE A 97 -13.49 -10.35 21.25
C ILE A 97 -13.11 -10.06 19.80
N LEU A 98 -11.88 -10.37 19.41
CA LEU A 98 -11.43 -10.38 18.02
C LEU A 98 -11.26 -11.82 17.55
N VAL A 99 -12.21 -12.30 16.75
CA VAL A 99 -12.12 -13.62 16.10
C VAL A 99 -11.32 -13.46 14.81
N LYS A 100 -10.19 -14.17 14.70
CA LYS A 100 -9.23 -14.03 13.60
C LYS A 100 -9.11 -15.28 12.71
N GLY A 101 -8.67 -15.07 11.47
CA GLY A 101 -8.23 -16.16 10.58
C GLY A 101 -9.32 -16.83 9.73
N GLY A 102 -10.43 -16.14 9.46
CA GLY A 102 -11.42 -16.65 8.50
C GLY A 102 -10.89 -16.64 7.07
N HIS A 103 -10.42 -17.80 6.56
CA HIS A 103 -10.30 -18.08 5.12
C HIS A 103 -11.64 -18.54 4.57
N ILE A 104 -12.67 -17.73 4.76
CA ILE A 104 -14.01 -18.11 4.39
C ILE A 104 -14.24 -17.57 2.99
N PRO A 105 -14.52 -18.43 1.99
CA PRO A 105 -14.91 -17.97 0.67
C PRO A 105 -16.28 -17.28 0.82
N TRP A 106 -16.25 -15.98 1.04
CA TRP A 106 -17.45 -15.16 1.05
C TRP A 106 -17.86 -14.93 -0.42
N ASN A 107 -18.56 -15.91 -0.98
CA ASN A 107 -19.09 -16.00 -2.37
C ASN A 107 -18.13 -16.63 -3.40
N ASP A 108 -18.70 -16.99 -4.57
CA ASP A 108 -18.06 -17.49 -5.80
C ASP A 108 -17.05 -16.49 -6.45
N GLU A 109 -16.55 -15.52 -5.69
CA GLU A 109 -15.53 -14.59 -6.16
C GLU A 109 -14.17 -15.31 -6.22
N LYS A 110 -13.43 -15.11 -7.32
CA LYS A 110 -12.14 -15.74 -7.57
C LYS A 110 -11.04 -15.28 -6.59
N GLU A 111 -11.29 -14.27 -5.76
CA GLU A 111 -10.32 -13.66 -4.85
C GLU A 111 -10.50 -14.11 -3.40
N LYS A 112 -9.39 -14.50 -2.76
CA LYS A 112 -9.36 -14.88 -1.35
C LYS A 112 -9.16 -13.65 -0.47
N TYR A 113 -10.01 -13.46 0.52
CA TYR A 113 -9.87 -12.42 1.52
C TYR A 113 -9.66 -13.02 2.91
N ILE A 114 -8.88 -12.33 3.74
CA ILE A 114 -8.80 -12.59 5.18
C ILE A 114 -9.91 -11.80 5.87
N THR A 115 -10.64 -12.42 6.78
CA THR A 115 -11.69 -11.76 7.55
C THR A 115 -11.46 -11.91 9.04
N ASP A 116 -11.28 -10.75 9.70
CA ASP A 116 -11.18 -10.65 11.15
C ASP A 116 -12.37 -9.84 11.68
N VAL A 117 -12.97 -10.28 12.78
CA VAL A 117 -14.21 -9.70 13.32
C VAL A 117 -14.01 -9.27 14.77
N LEU A 118 -14.12 -7.97 15.02
CA LEU A 118 -14.12 -7.39 16.37
C LEU A 118 -15.55 -7.21 16.87
N PHE A 119 -15.86 -7.84 17.99
CA PHE A 119 -17.07 -7.62 18.77
C PHE A 119 -16.79 -6.66 19.92
N LEU A 120 -17.57 -5.58 20.01
CA LEU A 120 -17.57 -4.60 21.09
C LEU A 120 -18.81 -4.83 21.94
N GLY A 121 -18.68 -5.66 22.98
CA GLY A 121 -19.82 -6.18 23.75
C GLY A 121 -20.60 -5.10 24.49
N ALA A 122 -19.93 -4.06 25.02
CA ALA A 122 -20.61 -2.96 25.68
C ALA A 122 -21.51 -2.14 24.71
N GLU A 123 -21.08 -2.01 23.44
CA GLU A 123 -21.81 -1.29 22.39
C GLU A 123 -22.75 -2.19 21.59
N GLN A 124 -22.71 -3.52 21.81
CA GLN A 124 -23.38 -4.53 20.99
C GLN A 124 -23.08 -4.35 19.49
N LYS A 125 -21.83 -4.03 19.16
CA LYS A 125 -21.40 -3.63 17.81
C LYS A 125 -20.33 -4.57 17.26
N PHE A 126 -20.36 -4.79 15.95
CA PHE A 126 -19.33 -5.51 15.21
C PHE A 126 -18.58 -4.58 14.26
N ILE A 127 -17.29 -4.83 14.11
CA ILE A 127 -16.43 -4.22 13.08
C ILE A 127 -15.76 -5.36 12.32
N ILE A 128 -15.92 -5.36 11.00
CA ILE A 128 -15.36 -6.38 10.10
C ILE A 128 -14.15 -5.77 9.41
N PHE A 129 -13.00 -6.44 9.54
CA PHE A 129 -11.77 -6.08 8.85
C PHE A 129 -11.56 -7.06 7.70
N LYS A 130 -11.63 -6.55 6.46
CA LYS A 130 -11.29 -7.30 5.25
C LYS A 130 -9.82 -7.05 4.91
N GLY A 131 -9.04 -8.12 4.83
CA GLY A 131 -7.62 -8.10 4.49
C GLY A 131 -7.31 -8.86 3.21
N ASN A 132 -6.16 -8.57 2.62
CA ASN A 132 -5.69 -9.25 1.40
C ASN A 132 -5.05 -10.59 1.76
N PHE A 133 -5.45 -11.67 1.09
CA PHE A 133 -4.79 -12.96 1.27
C PHE A 133 -3.46 -13.00 0.53
N VAL A 134 -2.36 -13.20 1.26
CA VAL A 134 -1.03 -13.40 0.68
C VAL A 134 -0.75 -14.89 0.59
N ASN A 135 -0.40 -15.38 -0.61
CA ASN A 135 -0.05 -16.78 -0.81
C ASN A 135 1.38 -17.06 -0.32
N THR A 136 1.54 -17.32 0.97
CA THR A 136 2.84 -17.61 1.61
C THR A 136 2.71 -18.60 2.77
N THR A 137 3.78 -19.35 3.03
CA THR A 137 3.93 -20.22 4.22
C THR A 137 4.50 -19.47 5.43
N HIS A 138 5.00 -18.24 5.23
CA HIS A 138 5.68 -17.45 6.25
C HIS A 138 4.66 -16.71 7.13
N THR A 139 3.95 -17.45 7.97
CA THR A 139 2.90 -16.93 8.86
C THR A 139 3.18 -17.21 10.33
N HIS A 140 4.40 -17.65 10.67
CA HIS A 140 4.79 -17.94 12.03
C HIS A 140 4.80 -16.68 12.91
N GLY A 141 4.19 -16.76 14.08
CA GLY A 141 4.16 -15.66 15.05
C GLY A 141 3.18 -14.52 14.73
N THR A 142 2.31 -14.67 13.73
CA THR A 142 1.27 -13.68 13.38
C THR A 142 0.33 -13.37 14.56
N GLY A 143 -0.14 -14.39 15.28
CA GLY A 143 -1.01 -14.22 16.47
C GLY A 143 -0.36 -13.40 17.59
N CYS A 144 0.85 -13.81 18.01
CA CYS A 144 1.60 -13.12 19.06
C CYS A 144 1.89 -11.66 18.70
N THR A 145 2.23 -11.42 17.42
CA THR A 145 2.53 -10.09 16.90
C THR A 145 1.28 -9.23 16.87
N LEU A 146 0.14 -9.77 16.44
CA LEU A 146 -1.14 -9.06 16.40
C LEU A 146 -1.54 -8.56 17.80
N ALA A 147 -1.52 -9.45 18.79
CA ALA A 147 -1.85 -9.08 20.17
C ALA A 147 -0.88 -8.04 20.75
N SER A 148 0.42 -8.17 20.46
CA SER A 148 1.43 -7.21 20.89
C SER A 148 1.29 -5.84 20.21
N ALA A 149 0.90 -5.80 18.94
CA ALA A 149 0.62 -4.58 18.20
C ALA A 149 -0.63 -3.87 18.75
N ILE A 150 -1.70 -4.61 19.04
CA ILE A 150 -2.91 -4.10 19.70
C ILE A 150 -2.54 -3.53 21.08
N ALA A 151 -1.78 -4.27 21.89
CA ALA A 151 -1.33 -3.82 23.20
C ALA A 151 -0.50 -2.52 23.11
N SER A 152 0.41 -2.44 22.15
CA SER A 152 1.25 -1.25 21.92
C SER A 152 0.42 -0.02 21.54
N ASN A 153 -0.60 -0.20 20.69
CA ASN A 153 -1.49 0.88 20.30
C ASN A 153 -2.40 1.34 21.46
N LEU A 154 -2.93 0.40 22.24
CA LEU A 154 -3.72 0.69 23.44
C LEU A 154 -2.90 1.40 24.51
N ALA A 155 -1.62 1.03 24.67
CA ALA A 155 -0.69 1.68 25.59
C ALA A 155 -0.37 3.12 25.16
N ARG A 156 -0.33 3.40 23.85
CA ARG A 156 -0.21 4.75 23.29
C ARG A 156 -1.50 5.59 23.42
N GLY A 157 -2.61 5.00 23.85
CA GLY A 157 -3.87 5.69 24.09
C GLY A 157 -4.84 5.69 22.90
N TYR A 158 -4.58 4.89 21.85
CA TYR A 158 -5.55 4.71 20.77
C TYR A 158 -6.81 3.99 21.26
N SER A 159 -7.94 4.24 20.59
CA SER A 159 -9.17 3.48 20.81
C SER A 159 -8.98 2.00 20.42
N LEU A 160 -9.83 1.12 20.95
CA LEU A 160 -9.75 -0.31 20.63
C LEU A 160 -9.92 -0.58 19.12
N PRO A 161 -10.90 0.04 18.39
CA PRO A 161 -11.00 -0.12 16.94
C PRO A 161 -9.75 0.31 16.18
N GLN A 162 -9.15 1.45 16.54
CA GLN A 162 -7.91 1.93 15.92
C GLN A 162 -6.73 0.98 16.21
N SER A 163 -6.66 0.47 17.44
CA SER A 163 -5.60 -0.44 17.88
C SER A 163 -5.65 -1.78 17.14
N VAL A 164 -6.87 -2.31 16.94
CA VAL A 164 -7.11 -3.52 16.15
C VAL A 164 -6.81 -3.30 14.68
N TYR A 165 -7.29 -2.22 14.08
CA TYR A 165 -6.98 -1.86 12.69
C TYR A 165 -5.46 -1.82 12.44
N GLY A 166 -4.73 -1.03 13.23
CA GLY A 166 -3.28 -0.89 13.08
C GLY A 166 -2.52 -2.19 13.37
N GLY A 167 -3.02 -3.04 14.28
CA GLY A 167 -2.43 -4.35 14.56
C GLY A 167 -2.59 -5.32 13.39
N ILE A 168 -3.77 -5.39 12.78
CA ILE A 168 -4.05 -6.23 11.61
C ILE A 168 -3.19 -5.77 10.43
N GLU A 169 -3.17 -4.47 10.14
CA GLU A 169 -2.41 -3.92 9.01
C GLU A 169 -0.90 -4.14 9.20
N TYR A 170 -0.36 -3.96 10.41
CA TYR A 170 1.04 -4.24 10.70
C TYR A 170 1.43 -5.70 10.43
N VAL A 171 0.60 -6.65 10.85
CA VAL A 171 0.85 -8.08 10.61
C VAL A 171 0.74 -8.43 9.13
N GLN A 172 -0.29 -7.92 8.42
CA GLN A 172 -0.42 -8.17 6.99
C GLN A 172 0.73 -7.58 6.19
N ASN A 173 1.22 -6.38 6.55
CA ASN A 173 2.41 -5.79 5.93
C ASN A 173 3.67 -6.64 6.18
N ALA A 174 3.88 -7.10 7.41
CA ALA A 174 5.02 -7.95 7.76
C ALA A 174 5.00 -9.30 7.02
N VAL A 175 3.81 -9.86 6.76
CA VAL A 175 3.62 -11.08 5.96
C VAL A 175 3.86 -10.83 4.48
N ALA A 176 3.29 -9.74 3.94
CA ALA A 176 3.36 -9.41 2.52
C ALA A 176 4.78 -9.07 2.07
N ILE A 177 5.53 -8.31 2.88
CA ILE A 177 6.91 -7.94 2.59
C ILE A 177 7.83 -9.14 2.83
N GLY A 178 7.59 -9.90 3.90
CA GLY A 178 8.34 -11.12 4.21
C GLY A 178 9.82 -10.88 4.49
N CYS A 179 10.53 -11.94 4.85
CA CYS A 179 11.98 -11.95 5.04
C CYS A 179 12.54 -13.34 4.80
N ASP A 180 13.73 -13.41 4.21
CA ASP A 180 14.48 -14.66 4.06
C ASP A 180 15.59 -14.72 5.11
N VAL A 181 15.29 -15.41 6.22
CA VAL A 181 16.20 -15.53 7.38
C VAL A 181 16.40 -16.98 7.81
N THR A 182 15.71 -17.92 7.18
CA THR A 182 15.82 -19.34 7.49
C THR A 182 16.93 -19.98 6.67
N LYS A 183 17.41 -21.15 7.11
CA LYS A 183 18.30 -21.98 6.27
C LYS A 183 17.49 -22.66 5.18
N GLU A 184 18.14 -23.03 4.08
CA GLU A 184 17.52 -23.77 2.96
C GLU A 184 16.80 -25.07 3.37
N THR A 185 17.14 -25.64 4.54
CA THR A 185 16.47 -26.82 5.11
C THR A 185 15.07 -26.52 5.67
N VAL A 186 14.66 -25.26 5.76
CA VAL A 186 13.35 -24.82 6.31
C VAL A 186 12.63 -24.00 5.24
N LYS A 187 11.80 -24.66 4.44
CA LYS A 187 11.12 -24.06 3.26
C LYS A 187 9.64 -23.74 3.50
N ASP A 188 8.95 -24.57 4.26
CA ASP A 188 7.48 -24.51 4.41
C ASP A 188 7.01 -23.83 5.70
N ASN A 189 7.92 -23.14 6.41
CA ASN A 189 7.60 -22.42 7.63
C ASN A 189 8.65 -21.32 7.85
N GLY A 190 8.19 -20.07 7.98
CA GLY A 190 9.10 -18.94 8.18
C GLY A 190 8.47 -17.82 9.01
N PRO A 191 9.31 -16.99 9.64
CA PRO A 191 8.87 -15.82 10.38
C PRO A 191 8.35 -14.73 9.42
N ILE A 192 7.60 -13.80 9.98
CA ILE A 192 7.20 -12.55 9.31
C ILE A 192 8.27 -11.47 9.51
N ASN A 193 8.23 -10.41 8.70
CA ASN A 193 9.18 -9.31 8.79
C ASN A 193 8.71 -8.20 9.74
N HIS A 194 9.10 -8.27 11.01
CA HIS A 194 8.77 -7.23 12.01
C HIS A 194 9.49 -5.89 11.78
N VAL A 195 10.53 -5.85 10.95
CA VAL A 195 11.42 -4.68 10.81
C VAL A 195 11.22 -3.93 9.51
N TYR A 196 10.16 -4.24 8.76
CA TYR A 196 9.92 -3.73 7.40
C TYR A 196 9.90 -2.19 7.26
N ALA A 197 9.66 -1.46 8.35
CA ALA A 197 9.62 0.01 8.38
C ALA A 197 10.70 0.64 9.27
N VAL A 198 11.63 -0.16 9.82
CA VAL A 198 12.75 0.34 10.62
C VAL A 198 13.87 0.76 9.67
N GLU A 199 14.26 2.04 9.74
CA GLU A 199 15.37 2.56 8.94
C GLU A 199 16.71 2.10 9.51
N ILE A 200 17.70 1.89 8.64
CA ILE A 200 19.06 1.54 9.04
C ILE A 200 19.77 2.82 9.51
N PRO A 201 20.13 2.97 10.80
CA PRO A 201 20.63 4.24 11.30
C PRO A 201 21.92 4.71 10.61
N LEU A 202 22.81 3.78 10.26
CA LEU A 202 24.10 4.10 9.63
C LEU A 202 23.95 4.76 8.24
N GLU A 203 22.90 4.42 7.49
CA GLU A 203 22.67 5.05 6.17
C GLU A 203 22.44 6.55 6.30
N LYS A 204 21.66 6.96 7.32
CA LYS A 204 21.43 8.38 7.63
C LYS A 204 22.63 9.04 8.31
N MET A 205 23.30 8.34 9.23
CA MET A 205 24.45 8.91 9.95
C MET A 205 25.65 9.19 9.04
N LEU A 206 25.91 8.35 8.04
CA LEU A 206 27.02 8.54 7.10
C LEU A 206 26.72 9.56 5.99
N SER A 207 25.43 9.85 5.76
CA SER A 207 24.97 10.88 4.80
C SER A 207 24.63 12.21 5.45
N ASP A 208 24.80 12.32 6.78
CA ASP A 208 24.54 13.53 7.53
C ASP A 208 25.51 14.65 7.15
N GLU A 209 25.00 15.88 7.00
CA GLU A 209 25.80 17.04 6.59
C GLU A 209 26.94 17.35 7.58
N CYS A 210 26.75 17.05 8.86
CA CYS A 210 27.75 17.25 9.91
C CYS A 210 28.67 16.03 10.12
N PHE A 211 28.62 15.02 9.26
CA PHE A 211 29.52 13.88 9.33
C PHE A 211 30.96 14.30 9.00
N THR A 212 31.88 14.16 9.98
CA THR A 212 33.25 14.68 9.90
C THR A 212 34.34 13.60 9.73
N ALA A 213 33.97 12.33 9.56
CA ALA A 213 34.90 11.20 9.60
C ALA A 213 35.01 10.46 8.24
N SER A 214 35.50 11.16 7.21
CA SER A 214 35.59 10.63 5.83
C SER A 214 36.39 9.33 5.70
N ASP A 215 37.33 9.06 6.60
CA ASP A 215 38.15 7.84 6.59
C ASP A 215 37.35 6.55 6.89
N VAL A 216 36.13 6.68 7.43
CA VAL A 216 35.26 5.54 7.77
C VAL A 216 34.44 5.07 6.56
N ILE A 217 34.28 5.92 5.54
CA ILE A 217 33.57 5.56 4.31
C ILE A 217 34.55 4.80 3.39
N PRO A 218 34.24 3.56 2.99
CA PRO A 218 35.09 2.82 2.06
C PRO A 218 35.28 3.61 0.76
N LYS A 219 36.53 3.78 0.33
CA LYS A 219 36.88 4.33 -1.00
C LYS A 219 36.52 3.31 -2.10
N LYS A 220 35.24 2.96 -2.24
CA LYS A 220 34.79 2.18 -3.40
C LYS A 220 34.83 3.10 -4.62
N PRO A 221 35.40 2.67 -5.76
CA PRO A 221 35.22 3.41 -6.99
C PRO A 221 33.74 3.50 -7.31
N LEU A 222 33.24 4.71 -7.57
CA LEU A 222 31.91 4.97 -8.08
C LEU A 222 31.81 4.30 -9.45
N LYS A 223 31.26 3.08 -9.49
CA LYS A 223 30.82 2.48 -10.74
C LYS A 223 29.44 3.04 -11.01
N SER A 224 29.24 3.59 -12.21
CA SER A 224 27.96 4.12 -12.64
C SER A 224 27.05 2.99 -13.09
N ALA A 225 25.75 3.06 -12.80
CA ALA A 225 24.80 2.09 -13.35
C ALA A 225 24.71 2.19 -14.89
N ALA A 226 25.12 3.33 -15.48
CA ALA A 226 25.22 3.53 -16.92
C ALA A 226 26.10 2.47 -17.61
N ASP A 227 27.15 1.99 -16.93
CA ASP A 227 28.04 0.95 -17.47
C ASP A 227 27.34 -0.40 -17.72
N LYS A 228 26.16 -0.61 -17.11
CA LYS A 228 25.36 -1.84 -17.28
C LYS A 228 24.30 -1.74 -18.37
N ILE A 229 24.06 -0.56 -18.95
CA ILE A 229 22.98 -0.35 -19.91
C ILE A 229 23.50 -0.48 -21.36
N PRO A 230 23.03 -1.48 -22.13
CA PRO A 230 23.39 -1.60 -23.54
C PRO A 230 22.86 -0.39 -24.33
N GLY A 231 23.72 0.31 -25.07
CA GLY A 231 23.31 1.39 -25.99
C GLY A 231 23.15 2.79 -25.37
N GLY A 232 23.26 2.93 -24.05
CA GLY A 232 23.38 4.23 -23.37
C GLY A 232 22.10 5.05 -23.19
N ASN A 233 20.93 4.59 -23.67
CA ASN A 233 19.64 5.22 -23.37
C ASN A 233 18.86 4.41 -22.32
N PHE A 234 18.74 4.95 -21.10
CA PHE A 234 18.05 4.28 -20.00
C PHE A 234 16.54 4.14 -20.24
N TYR A 235 15.91 5.10 -20.91
CA TYR A 235 14.49 5.02 -21.27
C TYR A 235 14.22 3.80 -22.15
N GLU A 236 14.99 3.62 -23.22
CA GLU A 236 14.87 2.47 -24.12
C GLU A 236 15.10 1.14 -23.39
N TYR A 237 16.07 1.10 -22.46
CA TYR A 237 16.28 -0.07 -21.63
C TYR A 237 15.07 -0.40 -20.76
N LEU A 238 14.51 0.60 -20.07
CA LEU A 238 13.36 0.41 -19.17
C LEU A 238 12.15 -0.13 -19.93
N ILE A 239 11.73 0.52 -21.02
CA ILE A 239 10.50 0.14 -21.73
C ILE A 239 10.61 -1.23 -22.43
N ASN A 240 11.82 -1.71 -22.70
CA ASN A 240 12.07 -3.03 -23.28
C ASN A 240 12.41 -4.10 -22.23
N HIS A 241 12.57 -3.72 -20.96
CA HIS A 241 12.90 -4.68 -19.90
C HIS A 241 11.75 -5.69 -19.71
N PRO A 242 12.01 -7.00 -19.56
CA PRO A 242 10.95 -8.01 -19.46
C PRO A 242 9.93 -7.80 -18.33
N LYS A 243 10.36 -7.17 -17.23
CA LYS A 243 9.46 -6.80 -16.11
C LYS A 243 8.55 -5.60 -16.42
N VAL A 244 8.97 -4.69 -17.30
CA VAL A 244 8.25 -3.44 -17.59
C VAL A 244 7.39 -3.59 -18.83
N LYS A 245 7.91 -4.26 -19.86
CA LYS A 245 7.31 -4.36 -21.19
C LYS A 245 5.82 -4.75 -21.19
N PRO A 246 5.36 -5.75 -20.42
CA PRO A 246 3.94 -6.11 -20.40
C PRO A 246 3.04 -4.97 -19.88
N HIS A 247 3.46 -4.30 -18.80
CA HIS A 247 2.71 -3.20 -18.19
C HIS A 247 2.78 -1.94 -19.07
N TRP A 248 3.94 -1.64 -19.65
CA TRP A 248 4.11 -0.56 -20.60
C TRP A 248 3.23 -0.73 -21.84
N ASP A 249 3.19 -1.93 -22.42
CA ASP A 249 2.33 -2.22 -23.57
C ASP A 249 0.84 -2.14 -23.23
N SER A 250 0.43 -2.61 -22.05
CA SER A 250 -0.98 -2.46 -21.60
C SER A 250 -1.35 -1.00 -21.41
N TYR A 251 -0.42 -0.21 -20.90
CA TYR A 251 -0.61 1.21 -20.68
C TYR A 251 -0.73 1.94 -22.01
N ILE A 252 0.32 2.01 -22.82
CA ILE A 252 0.34 2.88 -24.01
C ILE A 252 -0.62 2.46 -25.14
N ASN A 253 -1.12 1.22 -25.12
CA ASN A 253 -2.07 0.71 -26.12
C ASN A 253 -3.50 0.57 -25.56
N HIS A 254 -3.79 1.22 -24.43
CA HIS A 254 -5.06 1.10 -23.70
C HIS A 254 -6.29 1.51 -24.50
N GLU A 255 -7.42 0.86 -24.25
CA GLU A 255 -8.68 1.10 -24.99
C GLU A 255 -9.27 2.49 -24.72
N PHE A 256 -9.10 3.04 -23.52
CA PHE A 256 -9.51 4.41 -23.17
C PHE A 256 -9.01 5.44 -24.21
N VAL A 257 -7.71 5.44 -24.49
CA VAL A 257 -7.07 6.37 -25.43
C VAL A 257 -7.65 6.21 -26.83
N LYS A 258 -7.87 4.96 -27.28
CA LYS A 258 -8.49 4.68 -28.58
C LYS A 258 -9.91 5.23 -28.64
N LYS A 259 -10.74 4.99 -27.62
CA LYS A 259 -12.12 5.50 -27.58
C LYS A 259 -12.20 7.03 -27.53
N VAL A 260 -11.25 7.70 -26.88
CA VAL A 260 -11.17 9.18 -26.91
C VAL A 260 -10.83 9.64 -28.32
N ALA A 261 -9.78 9.11 -28.93
CA ALA A 261 -9.36 9.46 -30.28
C ALA A 261 -10.43 9.15 -31.34
N ASP A 262 -11.23 8.10 -31.13
CA ASP A 262 -12.32 7.70 -32.02
C ASP A 262 -13.61 8.50 -31.80
N GLY A 263 -13.71 9.32 -30.75
CA GLY A 263 -14.95 10.02 -30.44
C GLY A 263 -16.03 9.14 -29.79
N THR A 264 -15.71 7.91 -29.41
CA THR A 264 -16.69 6.90 -28.96
C THR A 264 -16.79 6.75 -27.44
N LEU A 265 -15.85 7.34 -26.69
CA LEU A 265 -15.92 7.32 -25.23
C LEU A 265 -17.13 8.13 -24.73
N GLU A 266 -17.90 7.57 -23.81
CA GLU A 266 -18.99 8.28 -23.16
C GLU A 266 -18.51 9.54 -22.45
N ARG A 267 -19.24 10.63 -22.65
CA ARG A 267 -18.89 11.95 -22.11
C ARG A 267 -18.71 11.98 -20.61
N LYS A 268 -19.53 11.24 -19.84
CA LYS A 268 -19.41 11.17 -18.38
C LYS A 268 -18.13 10.46 -17.92
N LYS A 269 -17.67 9.46 -18.66
CA LYS A 269 -16.42 8.74 -18.37
C LYS A 269 -15.20 9.63 -18.58
N PHE A 270 -15.22 10.42 -19.65
CA PHE A 270 -14.20 11.43 -19.86
C PHE A 270 -14.25 12.53 -18.79
N GLN A 271 -15.44 12.96 -18.37
CA GLN A 271 -15.58 13.91 -17.26
C GLN A 271 -14.93 13.36 -15.98
N PHE A 272 -15.26 12.12 -15.61
CA PHE A 272 -14.68 11.45 -14.46
C PHE A 272 -13.14 11.37 -14.55
N PHE A 273 -12.61 11.01 -15.73
CA PHE A 273 -11.16 11.03 -15.96
C PHE A 273 -10.56 12.41 -15.66
N ILE A 274 -11.11 13.50 -16.23
CA ILE A 274 -10.59 14.86 -16.03
C ILE A 274 -10.69 15.30 -14.56
N GLU A 275 -11.75 14.92 -13.84
CA GLU A 275 -11.89 15.19 -12.41
C GLU A 275 -10.83 14.46 -11.57
N GLN A 276 -10.63 13.17 -11.85
CA GLN A 276 -9.59 12.38 -11.17
C GLN A 276 -8.20 12.90 -11.53
N ASP A 277 -7.94 13.21 -12.80
CA ASP A 277 -6.65 13.70 -13.26
C ASP A 277 -6.32 15.07 -12.64
N TYR A 278 -7.28 15.99 -12.55
CA TYR A 278 -7.09 17.23 -11.80
C TYR A 278 -6.67 16.96 -10.35
N ALA A 279 -7.33 16.02 -9.66
CA ALA A 279 -6.98 15.67 -8.29
C ALA A 279 -5.63 14.94 -8.16
N TYR A 280 -5.20 14.20 -9.20
CA TYR A 280 -3.89 13.56 -9.32
C TYR A 280 -2.79 14.61 -9.52
N LEU A 281 -2.97 15.55 -10.46
CA LEU A 281 -2.01 16.60 -10.77
C LEU A 281 -1.68 17.48 -9.55
N VAL A 282 -2.62 17.65 -8.61
CA VAL A 282 -2.35 18.30 -7.32
C VAL A 282 -1.27 17.56 -6.52
N ASP A 283 -1.34 16.24 -6.43
CA ASP A 283 -0.34 15.44 -5.70
C ASP A 283 0.95 15.33 -6.54
N TYR A 284 0.82 15.21 -7.85
CA TYR A 284 1.93 15.15 -8.80
C TYR A 284 2.79 16.42 -8.76
N ALA A 285 2.17 17.60 -8.75
CA ALA A 285 2.87 18.88 -8.57
C ALA A 285 3.60 18.95 -7.23
N ARG A 286 2.98 18.49 -6.14
CA ARG A 286 3.60 18.50 -4.81
C ARG A 286 4.81 17.57 -4.73
N VAL A 287 4.71 16.37 -5.31
CA VAL A 287 5.81 15.40 -5.26
C VAL A 287 6.98 15.84 -6.15
N HIS A 288 6.73 16.54 -7.26
CA HIS A 288 7.81 17.18 -8.04
C HIS A 288 8.55 18.25 -7.25
N CYS A 289 7.89 18.98 -6.34
CA CYS A 289 8.61 19.87 -5.42
C CYS A 289 9.56 19.10 -4.49
N ILE A 290 9.19 17.88 -4.06
CA ILE A 290 10.06 17.00 -3.26
C ILE A 290 11.19 16.44 -4.11
N ALA A 291 10.94 16.11 -5.38
CA ALA A 291 11.98 15.70 -6.32
C ALA A 291 13.04 16.81 -6.45
N GLY A 292 12.62 18.06 -6.65
CA GLY A 292 13.51 19.22 -6.68
C GLY A 292 14.30 19.42 -5.39
N SER A 293 13.68 19.17 -4.21
CA SER A 293 14.38 19.29 -2.93
C SER A 293 15.45 18.21 -2.70
N LYS A 294 15.39 17.09 -3.42
CA LYS A 294 16.38 16.00 -3.35
C LYS A 294 17.38 16.03 -4.50
N ALA A 295 17.22 16.94 -5.45
CA ALA A 295 18.07 17.04 -6.63
C ALA A 295 19.53 17.38 -6.25
N PRO A 296 20.54 16.85 -6.96
CA PRO A 296 21.93 16.93 -6.55
C PRO A 296 22.55 18.31 -6.81
N CYS A 297 21.98 19.11 -7.72
CA CYS A 297 22.42 20.48 -7.97
C CYS A 297 21.26 21.44 -8.30
N LEU A 298 21.56 22.74 -8.30
CA LEU A 298 20.58 23.80 -8.59
C LEU A 298 19.96 23.65 -9.99
N GLU A 299 20.76 23.28 -10.99
CA GLU A 299 20.28 23.11 -12.36
C GLU A 299 19.20 22.02 -12.45
N ASP A 300 19.37 20.91 -11.74
CA ASP A 300 18.37 19.84 -11.69
C ASP A 300 17.11 20.27 -10.92
N MET A 301 17.27 21.05 -9.85
CA MET A 301 16.14 21.61 -9.10
C MET A 301 15.29 22.55 -9.97
N GLU A 302 15.92 23.38 -10.81
CA GLU A 302 15.21 24.30 -11.71
C GLU A 302 14.40 23.56 -12.77
N LYS A 303 14.87 22.40 -13.26
CA LYS A 303 14.13 21.54 -14.21
C LYS A 303 12.82 21.03 -13.61
N GLU A 304 12.81 20.69 -12.33
CA GLU A 304 11.59 20.26 -11.63
C GLU A 304 10.54 21.39 -11.54
N LEU A 305 10.97 22.64 -11.43
CA LEU A 305 10.05 23.79 -11.44
C LEU A 305 9.37 23.99 -12.80
N VAL A 306 10.08 23.69 -13.90
CA VAL A 306 9.49 23.69 -15.25
C VAL A 306 8.37 22.67 -15.33
N ILE A 307 8.59 21.45 -14.80
CA ILE A 307 7.56 20.40 -14.76
C ILE A 307 6.35 20.86 -13.93
N VAL A 308 6.56 21.42 -12.75
CA VAL A 308 5.46 21.97 -11.92
C VAL A 308 4.68 23.04 -12.68
N GLY A 309 5.36 23.92 -13.43
CA GLY A 309 4.72 24.91 -14.30
C GLY A 309 3.84 24.28 -15.39
N GLY A 310 4.34 23.23 -16.05
CA GLY A 310 3.59 22.45 -17.04
C GLY A 310 2.36 21.77 -16.44
N VAL A 311 2.52 21.09 -15.30
CA VAL A 311 1.43 20.45 -14.55
C VAL A 311 0.34 21.45 -14.19
N ARG A 312 0.70 22.63 -13.68
CA ARG A 312 -0.28 23.68 -13.35
C ARG A 312 -0.99 24.24 -14.58
N THR A 313 -0.30 24.30 -15.71
CA THR A 313 -0.90 24.70 -16.99
C THR A 313 -1.97 23.70 -17.41
N GLU A 314 -1.69 22.39 -17.32
CA GLU A 314 -2.66 21.34 -17.64
C GLU A 314 -3.84 21.33 -16.66
N MET A 315 -3.61 21.56 -15.36
CA MET A 315 -4.69 21.76 -14.39
C MET A 315 -5.63 22.91 -14.80
N GLY A 316 -5.07 24.02 -15.31
CA GLY A 316 -5.86 25.13 -15.85
C GLY A 316 -6.69 24.75 -17.08
N GLN A 317 -6.16 23.89 -17.95
CA GLN A 317 -6.92 23.34 -19.07
C GLN A 317 -8.07 22.44 -18.59
N HIS A 318 -7.84 21.61 -17.58
CA HIS A 318 -8.91 20.79 -16.98
C HIS A 318 -10.00 21.63 -16.33
N GLU A 319 -9.65 22.70 -15.63
CA GLU A 319 -10.63 23.66 -15.12
C GLU A 319 -11.47 24.26 -16.24
N LYS A 320 -10.84 24.67 -17.34
CA LYS A 320 -11.52 25.22 -18.52
C LYS A 320 -12.47 24.17 -19.12
N ARG A 321 -11.99 22.95 -19.35
CA ARG A 321 -12.79 21.82 -19.88
C ARG A 321 -14.01 21.54 -18.99
N LEU A 322 -13.82 21.45 -17.67
CA LEU A 322 -14.91 21.20 -16.72
C LEU A 322 -15.95 22.34 -16.69
N LYS A 323 -15.52 23.60 -16.81
CA LYS A 323 -16.43 24.75 -16.86
C LYS A 323 -17.17 24.87 -18.19
N GLU A 324 -16.45 24.85 -19.31
CA GLU A 324 -16.99 25.13 -20.64
C GLU A 324 -17.72 23.93 -21.24
N VAL A 325 -17.13 22.74 -21.13
CA VAL A 325 -17.71 21.52 -21.69
C VAL A 325 -18.70 20.93 -20.71
N PHE A 326 -18.33 20.75 -19.44
CA PHE A 326 -19.17 20.01 -18.48
C PHE A 326 -20.09 20.89 -17.62
N GLY A 327 -20.01 22.21 -17.78
CA GLY A 327 -20.94 23.15 -17.13
C GLY A 327 -20.76 23.26 -15.61
N VAL A 328 -19.56 22.96 -15.08
CA VAL A 328 -19.24 23.12 -13.66
C VAL A 328 -19.26 24.61 -13.30
N LYS A 329 -20.06 24.98 -12.29
CA LYS A 329 -20.22 26.37 -11.81
C LYS A 329 -19.88 26.58 -10.34
N ASP A 330 -19.87 25.53 -9.52
CA ASP A 330 -19.52 25.63 -8.09
C ASP A 330 -18.04 26.03 -7.97
N PRO A 331 -17.71 27.18 -7.36
CA PRO A 331 -16.32 27.61 -7.19
C PRO A 331 -15.48 26.63 -6.36
N ASP A 332 -16.11 25.85 -5.48
CA ASP A 332 -15.42 24.88 -4.63
C ASP A 332 -15.45 23.45 -5.21
N TYR A 333 -15.96 23.27 -6.43
CA TYR A 333 -16.15 21.96 -7.04
C TYR A 333 -14.86 21.12 -7.00
N PHE A 334 -13.75 21.72 -7.45
CA PHE A 334 -12.44 21.10 -7.55
C PHE A 334 -11.86 20.66 -6.20
N GLN A 335 -12.24 21.34 -5.12
CA GLN A 335 -11.80 21.01 -3.75
C GLN A 335 -12.62 19.86 -3.14
N LYS A 336 -13.80 19.57 -3.70
CA LYS A 336 -14.74 18.55 -3.22
C LYS A 336 -14.70 17.25 -4.03
N ILE A 337 -13.85 17.16 -5.06
CA ILE A 337 -13.71 15.96 -5.90
C ILE A 337 -13.38 14.75 -5.02
N LYS A 338 -14.22 13.72 -5.09
CA LYS A 338 -13.97 12.45 -4.41
C LYS A 338 -12.92 11.66 -5.17
N ARG A 339 -11.85 11.27 -4.46
CA ARG A 339 -10.75 10.46 -4.99
C ARG A 339 -11.13 8.99 -5.07
N GLY A 340 -11.06 8.41 -6.27
CA GLY A 340 -11.30 6.99 -6.56
C GLY A 340 -10.14 6.07 -6.14
N PRO A 341 -10.34 4.73 -6.14
CA PRO A 341 -9.33 3.76 -5.71
C PRO A 341 -8.03 3.81 -6.51
N ALA A 342 -8.10 3.89 -7.85
CA ALA A 342 -6.93 3.95 -8.72
C ALA A 342 -6.05 5.17 -8.41
N LEU A 343 -6.66 6.36 -8.28
CA LEU A 343 -5.95 7.58 -7.89
C LEU A 343 -5.29 7.45 -6.51
N ARG A 344 -5.99 6.88 -5.53
CA ARG A 344 -5.43 6.69 -4.18
C ARG A 344 -4.23 5.75 -4.19
N ALA A 345 -4.29 4.66 -4.94
CA ALA A 345 -3.17 3.73 -5.07
C ALA A 345 -1.95 4.42 -5.71
N TYR A 346 -2.18 5.14 -6.80
CA TYR A 346 -1.12 5.84 -7.53
C TYR A 346 -0.49 6.94 -6.68
N SER A 347 -1.30 7.85 -6.13
CA SER A 347 -0.81 8.91 -5.25
C SER A 347 -0.13 8.37 -3.99
N ARG A 348 -0.60 7.25 -3.42
CA ARG A 348 0.08 6.60 -2.29
C ARG A 348 1.47 6.12 -2.68
N TYR A 349 1.63 5.56 -3.88
CA TYR A 349 2.89 4.97 -4.35
C TYR A 349 4.03 5.98 -4.35
N PHE A 350 3.95 7.03 -5.19
CA PHE A 350 5.03 8.02 -5.27
C PHE A 350 5.16 8.83 -3.97
N ASN A 351 4.10 8.99 -3.18
CA ASN A 351 4.20 9.63 -1.86
C ASN A 351 4.97 8.77 -0.85
N ASP A 352 5.00 7.45 -1.00
CA ASP A 352 5.81 6.57 -0.17
C ASP A 352 7.27 6.56 -0.65
N VAL A 353 7.50 6.48 -1.97
CA VAL A 353 8.82 6.66 -2.56
C VAL A 353 9.43 8.01 -2.18
N SER A 354 8.64 9.09 -2.16
CA SER A 354 9.14 10.42 -1.77
C SER A 354 9.51 10.52 -0.29
N ARG A 355 8.84 9.77 0.59
CA ARG A 355 9.12 9.76 2.03
C ARG A 355 10.25 8.80 2.44
N ARG A 356 10.45 7.71 1.69
CA ARG A 356 11.35 6.60 2.09
C ARG A 356 12.52 6.39 1.14
N GLY A 357 12.33 6.69 -0.14
CA GLY A 357 13.32 6.51 -1.19
C GLY A 357 14.24 7.71 -1.39
N ASN A 358 15.20 7.55 -2.30
CA ASN A 358 16.13 8.60 -2.72
C ASN A 358 15.58 9.43 -3.91
N TRP A 359 16.40 10.31 -4.47
CA TRP A 359 16.02 11.19 -5.59
C TRP A 359 15.75 10.40 -6.88
N GLN A 360 16.63 9.46 -7.20
CA GLN A 360 16.63 8.67 -8.43
C GLN A 360 15.40 7.74 -8.48
N GLU A 361 15.09 7.08 -7.37
CA GLU A 361 13.88 6.27 -7.20
C GLU A 361 12.61 7.11 -7.37
N LEU A 362 12.61 8.34 -6.84
CA LEU A 362 11.47 9.24 -6.98
C LEU A 362 11.27 9.67 -8.43
N VAL A 363 12.33 10.07 -9.14
CA VAL A 363 12.26 10.41 -10.57
C VAL A 363 11.78 9.21 -11.40
N ALA A 364 12.29 8.00 -11.13
CA ALA A 364 11.84 6.78 -11.79
C ALA A 364 10.35 6.51 -11.56
N SER A 365 9.81 6.85 -10.38
CA SER A 365 8.39 6.73 -10.04
C SER A 365 7.49 7.74 -10.75
N LEU A 366 8.02 8.87 -11.23
CA LEU A 366 7.23 9.93 -11.87
C LEU A 366 7.30 9.85 -13.40
N THR A 367 8.40 9.33 -13.94
CA THR A 367 8.67 9.33 -15.37
C THR A 367 7.62 8.61 -16.25
N PRO A 368 7.02 7.48 -15.86
CA PRO A 368 6.02 6.79 -16.68
C PRO A 368 4.84 7.67 -17.09
N CYS A 369 4.41 8.60 -16.23
CA CYS A 369 3.32 9.53 -16.52
C CYS A 369 3.66 10.43 -17.72
N LEU A 370 4.84 11.07 -17.69
CA LEU A 370 5.30 11.94 -18.78
C LEU A 370 5.47 11.15 -20.10
N MET A 371 6.18 10.01 -20.04
CA MET A 371 6.53 9.29 -21.26
C MET A 371 5.33 8.60 -21.88
N GLY A 372 4.52 7.94 -21.05
CA GLY A 372 3.43 7.10 -21.55
C GLY A 372 2.28 7.87 -22.15
N TYR A 373 1.94 9.04 -21.61
CA TYR A 373 0.96 9.93 -22.24
C TYR A 373 1.43 10.37 -23.64
N GLY A 374 2.66 10.85 -23.76
CA GLY A 374 3.20 11.28 -25.05
C GLY A 374 3.27 10.16 -26.08
N GLU A 375 3.74 8.96 -25.70
CA GLU A 375 3.82 7.79 -26.57
C GLU A 375 2.43 7.27 -27.00
N ALA A 376 1.49 7.19 -26.05
CA ALA A 376 0.13 6.72 -26.32
C ALA A 376 -0.58 7.63 -27.33
N LEU A 377 -0.45 8.96 -27.18
CA LEU A 377 -1.10 9.91 -28.09
C LEU A 377 -0.33 10.13 -29.38
N THR A 378 0.99 10.02 -29.39
CA THR A 378 1.78 10.03 -30.63
C THR A 378 1.38 8.88 -31.56
N LYS A 379 1.05 7.69 -31.02
CA LYS A 379 0.51 6.56 -31.80
C LYS A 379 -0.85 6.83 -32.45
N MET A 380 -1.61 7.78 -31.90
CA MET A 380 -2.91 8.19 -32.41
C MET A 380 -2.82 9.34 -33.42
N LYS A 381 -1.67 10.00 -33.55
CA LYS A 381 -1.46 11.08 -34.51
C LYS A 381 -1.80 10.63 -35.93
N GLY A 382 -2.63 11.40 -36.62
CA GLY A 382 -3.16 11.07 -37.95
C GLY A 382 -4.24 9.98 -37.99
N LYS A 383 -4.64 9.44 -36.83
CA LYS A 383 -5.73 8.45 -36.68
C LYS A 383 -6.90 8.97 -35.83
N VAL A 384 -6.79 10.18 -35.27
CA VAL A 384 -7.87 10.80 -34.49
C VAL A 384 -9.06 11.09 -35.41
N THR A 385 -10.21 10.50 -35.09
CA THR A 385 -11.48 10.72 -35.82
C THR A 385 -12.50 11.51 -34.99
N ALA A 386 -12.20 11.80 -33.72
CA ALA A 386 -12.94 12.73 -32.91
C ALA A 386 -13.05 14.10 -33.63
N PRO A 387 -14.24 14.75 -33.61
CA PRO A 387 -14.46 16.00 -34.35
C PRO A 387 -13.44 17.08 -34.01
N GLU A 388 -12.92 17.77 -35.02
CA GLU A 388 -12.00 18.90 -34.85
C GLU A 388 -12.64 19.98 -33.95
N GLY A 389 -11.87 20.51 -33.00
CA GLY A 389 -12.37 21.45 -31.98
C GLY A 389 -13.21 20.82 -30.87
N SER A 390 -13.41 19.50 -30.85
CA SER A 390 -14.00 18.80 -29.70
C SER A 390 -12.98 18.62 -28.58
N VAL A 391 -13.48 18.47 -27.35
CA VAL A 391 -12.63 18.26 -26.16
C VAL A 391 -11.73 17.03 -26.28
N TYR A 392 -12.17 15.99 -26.98
CA TYR A 392 -11.37 14.78 -27.19
C TYR A 392 -10.24 15.00 -28.19
N HIS A 393 -10.53 15.72 -29.29
CA HIS A 393 -9.53 16.06 -30.29
C HIS A 393 -8.45 16.98 -29.70
N GLU A 394 -8.86 18.04 -28.98
CA GLU A 394 -7.93 18.94 -28.29
C GLU A 394 -7.05 18.21 -27.27
N TRP A 395 -7.63 17.27 -26.51
CA TRP A 395 -6.88 16.46 -25.55
C TRP A 395 -5.84 15.59 -26.27
N CYS A 396 -6.20 14.89 -27.36
CA CYS A 396 -5.25 14.09 -28.13
C CYS A 396 -4.10 14.94 -28.71
N GLU A 397 -4.41 16.12 -29.27
CA GLU A 397 -3.39 17.02 -29.85
C GLU A 397 -2.43 17.57 -28.79
N THR A 398 -2.91 17.80 -27.57
CA THR A 398 -2.08 18.32 -26.46
C THR A 398 -0.86 17.44 -26.22
N TYR A 399 -1.06 16.13 -26.06
CA TYR A 399 0.02 15.17 -25.75
C TYR A 399 0.79 14.69 -26.99
N ALA A 400 0.28 14.95 -28.22
CA ALA A 400 0.97 14.68 -29.48
C ALA A 400 1.71 15.91 -30.05
N SER A 401 1.73 17.01 -29.29
CA SER A 401 2.31 18.29 -29.68
C SER A 401 3.84 18.32 -29.58
N SER A 402 4.46 19.31 -30.25
CA SER A 402 5.92 19.48 -30.20
C SER A 402 6.43 19.89 -28.81
N TRP A 403 5.70 20.75 -28.10
CA TRP A 403 6.12 21.18 -26.76
C TRP A 403 6.07 20.02 -25.76
N TYR A 404 5.11 19.10 -25.90
CA TYR A 404 5.06 17.90 -25.06
C TYR A 404 6.21 16.95 -25.40
N ARG A 405 6.57 16.85 -26.69
CA ARG A 405 7.74 16.08 -27.12
C ARG A 405 9.05 16.65 -26.55
N GLU A 406 9.21 17.98 -26.52
CA GLU A 406 10.36 18.62 -25.86
C GLU A 406 10.43 18.27 -24.38
N ALA A 407 9.28 18.23 -23.67
CA ALA A 407 9.24 17.79 -22.28
C ALA A 407 9.64 16.31 -22.13
N MET A 408 9.22 15.43 -23.03
CA MET A 408 9.68 14.02 -23.05
C MET A 408 11.19 13.93 -23.29
N ASP A 409 11.75 14.71 -24.22
CA ASP A 409 13.19 14.69 -24.49
C ASP A 409 14.00 15.13 -23.25
N GLU A 410 13.49 16.09 -22.45
CA GLU A 410 14.07 16.44 -21.14
C GLU A 410 13.93 15.31 -20.12
N GLY A 411 12.80 14.60 -20.11
CA GLY A 411 12.62 13.40 -19.29
C GLY A 411 13.61 12.28 -19.62
N GLU A 412 13.93 12.07 -20.91
CA GLU A 412 14.91 11.08 -21.35
C GLU A 412 16.32 11.45 -20.87
N LYS A 413 16.69 12.74 -20.96
CA LYS A 413 17.95 13.25 -20.41
C LYS A 413 18.04 13.06 -18.90
N LEU A 414 16.96 13.40 -18.17
CA LEU A 414 16.91 13.23 -16.72
C LEU A 414 17.03 11.76 -16.31
N LEU A 415 16.40 10.84 -17.04
CA LEU A 415 16.55 9.39 -16.82
C LEU A 415 18.01 8.92 -16.96
N ASN A 416 18.72 9.41 -17.98
CA ASN A 416 20.14 9.08 -18.13
C ASN A 416 20.97 9.69 -16.97
N HIS A 417 20.65 10.92 -16.56
CA HIS A 417 21.36 11.58 -15.45
C HIS A 417 21.17 10.85 -14.11
N ILE A 418 19.96 10.40 -13.76
CA ILE A 418 19.75 9.65 -12.51
C ILE A 418 20.55 8.34 -12.51
N LEU A 419 20.73 7.72 -13.68
CA LEU A 419 21.46 6.48 -13.80
C LEU A 419 22.97 6.64 -13.57
N GLU A 420 23.53 7.80 -13.91
CA GLU A 420 24.95 8.12 -13.66
C GLU A 420 25.29 8.18 -12.17
N THR A 421 24.32 8.54 -11.35
CA THR A 421 24.47 8.73 -9.90
C THR A 421 23.91 7.56 -9.07
N TYR A 422 23.39 6.51 -9.71
CA TYR A 422 22.72 5.40 -9.03
C TYR A 422 23.61 4.15 -8.89
N PRO A 423 23.57 3.42 -7.76
CA PRO A 423 24.36 2.22 -7.56
C PRO A 423 24.01 1.11 -8.59
N PRO A 424 24.99 0.55 -9.33
CA PRO A 424 24.72 -0.46 -10.36
C PRO A 424 24.05 -1.72 -9.83
N GLU A 425 24.35 -2.08 -8.58
CA GLU A 425 23.79 -3.25 -7.88
C GLU A 425 22.32 -3.10 -7.53
N GLN A 426 21.79 -1.86 -7.49
CA GLN A 426 20.41 -1.57 -7.11
C GLN A 426 19.51 -1.26 -8.31
N LEU A 427 20.02 -1.38 -9.55
CA LEU A 427 19.30 -1.01 -10.77
C LEU A 427 17.91 -1.67 -10.91
N ASP A 428 17.76 -2.91 -10.43
CA ASP A 428 16.49 -3.64 -10.45
C ASP A 428 15.38 -2.95 -9.64
N THR A 429 15.74 -2.13 -8.63
CA THR A 429 14.80 -1.29 -7.89
C THR A 429 14.14 -0.25 -8.80
N LEU A 430 14.92 0.47 -9.62
CA LEU A 430 14.37 1.48 -10.54
C LEU A 430 13.48 0.83 -11.61
N VAL A 431 13.89 -0.33 -12.11
CA VAL A 431 13.10 -1.13 -13.07
C VAL A 431 11.76 -1.55 -12.47
N THR A 432 11.76 -2.02 -11.22
CA THR A 432 10.56 -2.48 -10.53
C THR A 432 9.61 -1.32 -10.24
N ILE A 433 10.13 -0.18 -9.76
CA ILE A 433 9.36 1.05 -9.58
C ILE A 433 8.68 1.47 -10.88
N TYR A 434 9.43 1.51 -11.99
CA TYR A 434 8.90 1.91 -13.28
C TYR A 434 7.80 0.96 -13.78
N ALA A 435 7.98 -0.35 -13.59
CA ALA A 435 7.00 -1.38 -13.95
C ALA A 435 5.69 -1.22 -13.17
N GLU A 436 5.77 -1.08 -11.85
CA GLU A 436 4.60 -0.95 -10.96
C GLU A 436 3.82 0.34 -11.25
N VAL A 437 4.51 1.44 -11.56
CA VAL A 437 3.85 2.69 -11.95
C VAL A 437 3.17 2.59 -13.32
N CYS A 438 3.74 1.85 -14.28
CA CYS A 438 3.06 1.56 -15.55
C CYS A 438 1.76 0.75 -15.35
N GLU A 439 1.74 -0.15 -14.38
CA GLU A 439 0.51 -0.85 -13.99
C GLU A 439 -0.51 0.11 -13.36
N LEU A 440 -0.07 1.00 -12.47
CA LEU A 440 -0.93 2.01 -11.84
C LEU A 440 -1.58 2.96 -12.87
N GLU A 441 -0.85 3.35 -13.91
CA GLU A 441 -1.38 4.12 -15.04
C GLU A 441 -2.46 3.35 -15.83
N THR A 442 -2.21 2.08 -16.13
CA THR A 442 -3.21 1.21 -16.78
C THR A 442 -4.49 1.14 -15.93
N ASN A 443 -4.34 0.95 -14.62
CA ASN A 443 -5.47 0.90 -13.68
C ASN A 443 -6.20 2.24 -13.59
N PHE A 444 -5.49 3.37 -13.75
CA PHE A 444 -6.08 4.71 -13.77
C PHE A 444 -7.00 4.92 -14.97
N TRP A 445 -6.54 4.56 -16.19
CA TRP A 445 -7.39 4.62 -17.38
C TRP A 445 -8.49 3.56 -17.39
N THR A 446 -8.25 2.37 -16.82
CA THR A 446 -9.28 1.33 -16.65
C THR A 446 -10.41 1.84 -15.76
N ALA A 447 -10.09 2.46 -14.62
CA ALA A 447 -11.09 3.02 -13.72
C ALA A 447 -11.98 4.07 -14.41
N ALA A 448 -11.42 4.88 -15.32
CA ALA A 448 -12.20 5.82 -16.11
C ALA A 448 -13.05 5.14 -17.20
N LEU A 449 -12.49 4.13 -17.87
CA LEU A 449 -13.18 3.37 -18.91
C LEU A 449 -14.38 2.59 -18.35
N GLU A 450 -14.27 2.09 -17.12
CA GLU A 450 -15.29 1.29 -16.43
C GLU A 450 -16.24 2.13 -15.56
N TYR A 451 -15.99 3.44 -15.42
CA TYR A 451 -16.86 4.34 -14.65
C TYR A 451 -18.29 4.40 -15.21
N GLU A 452 -19.29 4.39 -14.33
CA GLU A 452 -20.74 4.42 -14.66
C GLU A 452 -21.37 5.81 -14.52
#